data_AF-G7PJH4-F1
#
_entry.id   AF-G7PJH4-F1
#
_cell.length_a   1.000
_cell.length_b   1.000
_cell.length_c   1.000
_cell.angle_alpha   90.00
_cell.angle_beta   90.00
_cell.angle_gamma   90.00
#
_symmetry.space_group_name_H-M   'P 1'
#
loop_
_entity.id
_entity.type
_entity.pdbx_description
1 polymer ?
#
loop_
_entity_poly.entity_id
_entity_poly.type
_entity_poly.pdbx_seq_one_letter_code
_entity_poly.pdbx_strand_id
1 'polypeptide(L)'
;LQSEDQEEIQEAVRTCSRLFGALLERGELFVGQLPSEEMVMTGSRGAARKYKVWMRHRYHSCGNRLGELLGHPSFQVKELALSALMKFVQLEGAHPLEKPKWEGNYLFPRELFKLVVGGLLSPEEDQSLLLSQFREYLDYDDTRYHSMQAAVEVVARVTGQHPEVPPAFWNNTFTLLSAVSLPRQEPTVSSFYVKRTELWDTWKVAHLKEHRKAFQTMWLSFLGGALSLLALNGLFILIHKHNLEYPDFYRKLYGLLDPSVFHVKYRARFFHLADLFLSSSHLPAYLEAAFAKRLARLALTAPPEALLMVLPFICNLLRRHPACRVLVHRPHGPELDADPYDPGEKDPAQSRALESSLWELQALQRHYHPEVSKAASVINQALSVPEVSIAPLLELTAYEIFERDLKKKGSEPVPLEFIPAQGLLGRPGELCAQHFTLS
;
A
#
# COMPACT_ATOMS: atom_id res chain seq x y z
N LEU A 1 36.11 0.49 -6.85
CA LEU A 1 34.63 0.45 -6.79
C LEU A 1 33.95 1.65 -7.47
N GLN A 2 34.68 2.70 -7.85
CA GLN A 2 34.14 3.83 -8.63
C GLN A 2 34.80 3.94 -10.03
N SER A 3 35.49 2.89 -10.47
CA SER A 3 36.04 2.87 -11.83
C SER A 3 34.92 2.78 -12.85
N GLU A 4 35.18 3.24 -14.07
CA GLU A 4 34.31 3.03 -15.22
C GLU A 4 34.56 1.66 -15.88
N ASP A 5 35.72 1.06 -15.63
CA ASP A 5 36.07 -0.26 -16.15
C ASP A 5 35.43 -1.37 -15.31
N GLN A 6 34.62 -2.19 -15.96
CA GLN A 6 33.95 -3.34 -15.36
C GLN A 6 34.95 -4.33 -14.72
N GLU A 7 36.07 -4.63 -15.36
CA GLU A 7 37.04 -5.61 -14.85
C GLU A 7 37.70 -5.12 -13.56
N GLU A 8 38.06 -3.83 -13.52
CA GLU A 8 38.62 -3.20 -12.32
C GLU A 8 37.60 -3.18 -11.17
N ILE A 9 36.33 -2.93 -11.46
CA ILE A 9 35.27 -3.01 -10.44
C ILE A 9 35.18 -4.43 -9.89
N GLN A 10 35.15 -5.45 -10.76
CA GLN A 10 35.04 -6.84 -10.34
C GLN A 10 36.21 -7.26 -9.44
N GLU A 11 37.44 -6.92 -9.82
CA GLU A 11 38.61 -7.26 -9.00
C GLU A 11 38.66 -6.47 -7.69
N ALA A 12 38.23 -5.20 -7.71
CA ALA A 12 38.07 -4.41 -6.50
C ALA A 12 37.03 -5.00 -5.54
N VAL A 13 35.88 -5.49 -6.04
CA VAL A 13 34.86 -6.17 -5.23
C VAL A 13 35.42 -7.44 -4.59
N ARG A 14 36.12 -8.28 -5.36
CA ARG A 14 36.76 -9.50 -4.84
C ARG A 14 37.81 -9.17 -3.76
N THR A 15 38.64 -8.15 -4.02
CA THR A 15 39.68 -7.71 -3.08
C THR A 15 39.08 -7.18 -1.78
N CYS A 16 38.06 -6.32 -1.87
CA CYS A 16 37.35 -5.80 -0.69
C CYS A 16 36.68 -6.92 0.11
N SER A 17 36.04 -7.87 -0.58
CA SER A 17 35.40 -9.03 0.05
C SER A 17 36.41 -9.90 0.81
N ARG A 18 37.60 -10.14 0.23
CA ARG A 18 38.68 -10.89 0.89
C ARG A 18 39.26 -10.13 2.08
N LEU A 19 39.58 -8.84 1.90
CA LEU A 19 40.20 -7.99 2.93
C LEU A 19 39.30 -7.85 4.15
N PHE A 20 38.08 -7.34 3.96
CA PHE A 20 37.15 -7.13 5.07
C PHE A 20 36.62 -8.45 5.63
N GLY A 21 36.54 -9.50 4.81
CA GLY A 21 36.23 -10.84 5.30
C GLY A 21 37.27 -11.33 6.32
N ALA A 22 38.56 -11.23 5.98
CA ALA A 22 39.65 -11.61 6.89
C ALA A 22 39.69 -10.73 8.16
N LEU A 23 39.38 -9.44 8.05
CA LEU A 23 39.34 -8.51 9.20
C LEU A 23 38.19 -8.84 10.18
N LEU A 24 37.04 -9.27 9.66
CA LEU A 24 35.91 -9.73 10.47
C LEU A 24 36.26 -11.02 11.22
N GLU A 25 36.82 -12.02 10.52
CA GLU A 25 37.25 -13.30 11.10
C GLU A 25 38.30 -13.11 12.23
N ARG A 26 39.20 -12.13 12.07
CA ARG A 26 40.23 -11.81 13.07
C ARG A 26 39.73 -10.92 14.21
N GLY A 27 38.51 -10.39 14.15
CA GLY A 27 37.98 -9.46 15.16
C GLY A 27 38.77 -8.13 15.23
N GLU A 28 39.31 -7.68 14.10
CA GLU A 28 40.11 -6.46 14.01
C GLU A 28 39.26 -5.19 13.86
N LEU A 29 37.95 -5.33 13.66
CA LEU A 29 37.00 -4.21 13.62
C LEU A 29 36.52 -3.80 15.01
N PHE A 30 36.11 -2.54 15.15
CA PHE A 30 35.58 -2.02 16.40
C PHE A 30 34.20 -2.62 16.73
N VAL A 31 34.00 -3.08 17.97
CA VAL A 31 32.72 -3.63 18.47
C VAL A 31 32.05 -2.63 19.41
N GLY A 32 30.76 -2.35 19.21
CA GLY A 32 29.96 -1.38 19.96
C GLY A 32 29.40 -0.26 19.10
N GLN A 33 28.80 0.75 19.74
CA GLN A 33 28.21 1.88 19.02
C GLN A 33 29.30 2.72 18.33
N LEU A 34 29.19 2.87 17.00
CA LEU A 34 30.20 3.52 16.17
C LEU A 34 30.26 5.03 16.51
N PRO A 35 31.38 5.56 17.02
CA PRO A 35 31.55 6.99 17.22
C PRO A 35 31.80 7.70 15.89
N SER A 36 31.37 8.98 15.79
CA SER A 36 31.68 9.83 14.64
C SER A 36 33.18 9.99 14.45
N GLU A 37 33.65 10.06 13.20
CA GLU A 37 35.08 10.16 12.88
C GLU A 37 35.78 11.36 13.58
N GLU A 38 35.10 12.50 13.66
CA GLU A 38 35.61 13.73 14.30
C GLU A 38 35.90 13.55 15.81
N MET A 39 35.03 12.81 16.52
CA MET A 39 35.21 12.52 17.95
C MET A 39 36.35 11.51 18.23
N VAL A 40 36.72 10.70 17.24
CA VAL A 40 37.80 9.71 17.38
C VAL A 40 39.18 10.33 17.16
N MET A 41 39.26 11.34 16.29
CA MET A 41 40.51 12.06 16.01
C MET A 41 40.92 12.96 17.18
N THR A 42 39.96 13.53 17.91
CA THR A 42 40.17 14.48 19.01
C THR A 42 40.46 13.86 20.39
N GLY A 43 40.11 12.58 20.61
CA GLY A 43 40.26 11.93 21.93
C GLY A 43 41.64 11.32 22.21
N SER A 44 42.06 11.28 23.49
CA SER A 44 43.27 10.61 24.01
C SER A 44 43.16 9.07 24.06
N ARG A 45 42.40 8.47 23.16
CA ARG A 45 42.24 7.01 23.09
C ARG A 45 43.40 6.38 22.33
N GLY A 46 43.88 5.22 22.79
CA GLY A 46 45.05 4.53 22.23
C GLY A 46 44.93 4.23 20.73
N ALA A 47 46.08 4.24 20.03
CA ALA A 47 46.19 4.14 18.57
C ALA A 47 45.44 2.93 17.98
N ALA A 48 45.51 1.77 18.66
CA ALA A 48 44.80 0.56 18.24
C ALA A 48 43.28 0.75 18.18
N ARG A 49 42.68 1.48 19.13
CA ARG A 49 41.24 1.77 19.12
C ARG A 49 40.85 2.70 17.97
N LYS A 50 41.67 3.73 17.71
CA LYS A 50 41.44 4.65 16.58
C LYS A 50 41.47 3.89 15.25
N TYR A 51 42.46 3.00 15.08
CA TYR A 51 42.55 2.11 13.93
C TYR A 51 41.29 1.25 13.75
N LYS A 52 40.85 0.54 14.80
CA LYS A 52 39.65 -0.32 14.73
C LYS A 52 38.38 0.45 14.35
N VAL A 53 38.22 1.67 14.87
CA VAL A 53 37.05 2.52 14.53
C VAL A 53 37.12 3.00 13.09
N TRP A 54 38.28 3.48 12.65
CA TRP A 54 38.47 3.92 11.26
C TRP A 54 38.24 2.77 10.27
N MET A 55 38.75 1.57 10.57
CA MET A 55 38.50 0.38 9.75
C MET A 55 37.01 0.03 9.67
N ARG A 56 36.24 0.25 10.75
CA ARG A 56 34.79 0.05 10.74
C ARG A 56 34.06 1.07 9.86
N HIS A 57 34.47 2.34 9.84
CA HIS A 57 33.94 3.33 8.89
C HIS A 57 34.25 2.95 7.44
N ARG A 58 35.45 2.46 7.16
CA ARG A 58 35.83 1.96 5.82
C ARG A 58 35.03 0.73 5.42
N TYR A 59 34.75 -0.17 6.36
CA TYR A 59 33.85 -1.30 6.15
C TYR A 59 32.42 -0.85 5.81
N HIS A 60 31.83 0.08 6.56
CA HIS A 60 30.51 0.64 6.25
C HIS A 60 30.48 1.33 4.88
N SER A 61 31.50 2.13 4.56
CA SER A 61 31.64 2.77 3.25
C SER A 61 31.74 1.73 2.11
N CYS A 62 32.47 0.64 2.33
CA CYS A 62 32.52 -0.48 1.40
C CYS A 62 31.15 -1.15 1.22
N GLY A 63 30.42 -1.40 2.32
CA GLY A 63 29.07 -1.97 2.29
C GLY A 63 28.08 -1.10 1.51
N ASN A 64 28.08 0.21 1.77
CA ASN A 64 27.25 1.17 1.02
C ASN A 64 27.59 1.17 -0.46
N ARG A 65 28.89 1.17 -0.81
CA ARG A 65 29.32 1.16 -2.21
C ARG A 65 28.98 -0.14 -2.93
N LEU A 66 29.06 -1.29 -2.25
CA LEU A 66 28.58 -2.56 -2.78
C LEU A 66 27.05 -2.54 -2.98
N GLY A 67 26.30 -1.89 -2.09
CA GLY A 67 24.85 -1.67 -2.25
C GLY A 67 24.52 -0.84 -3.49
N GLU A 68 25.27 0.24 -3.74
CA GLU A 68 25.15 1.04 -4.97
C GLU A 68 25.42 0.22 -6.24
N LEU A 69 26.39 -0.70 -6.19
CA LEU A 69 26.72 -1.58 -7.32
C LEU A 69 25.61 -2.59 -7.66
N LEU A 70 24.61 -2.81 -6.80
CA LEU A 70 23.42 -3.60 -7.14
C LEU A 70 22.54 -2.91 -8.21
N GLY A 71 22.71 -1.60 -8.41
CA GLY A 71 22.11 -0.82 -9.50
C GLY A 71 23.03 -0.63 -10.71
N HIS A 72 24.13 -1.38 -10.82
CA HIS A 72 25.08 -1.22 -11.94
C HIS A 72 24.55 -1.93 -13.21
N PRO A 73 24.66 -1.36 -14.42
CA PRO A 73 24.06 -1.92 -15.64
C PRO A 73 24.50 -3.36 -15.97
N SER A 74 25.74 -3.74 -15.61
CA SER A 74 26.26 -5.10 -15.83
C SER A 74 25.82 -6.08 -14.75
N PHE A 75 25.13 -7.15 -15.16
CA PHE A 75 24.66 -8.22 -14.28
C PHE A 75 25.80 -8.91 -13.49
N GLN A 76 26.96 -9.14 -14.12
CA GLN A 76 28.10 -9.78 -13.46
C GLN A 76 28.59 -8.97 -12.25
N VAL A 77 28.55 -7.63 -12.34
CA VAL A 77 28.91 -6.74 -11.23
C VAL A 77 27.86 -6.82 -10.13
N LYS A 78 26.56 -6.81 -10.49
CA LYS A 78 25.45 -6.96 -9.53
C LYS A 78 25.56 -8.27 -8.75
N GLU A 79 25.78 -9.39 -9.45
CA GLU A 79 25.90 -10.72 -8.87
C GLU A 79 27.08 -10.82 -7.90
N LEU A 80 28.25 -10.31 -8.29
CA LEU A 80 29.43 -10.28 -7.44
C LEU A 80 29.23 -9.38 -6.21
N ALA A 81 28.58 -8.23 -6.37
CA ALA A 81 28.25 -7.34 -5.26
C ALA A 81 27.27 -7.99 -4.28
N LEU A 82 26.23 -8.67 -4.78
CA LEU A 82 25.26 -9.42 -3.97
C LEU A 82 25.96 -10.54 -3.19
N SER A 83 26.79 -11.34 -3.86
CA SER A 83 27.55 -12.43 -3.21
C SER A 83 28.48 -11.88 -2.13
N ALA A 84 29.18 -10.77 -2.39
CA ALA A 84 30.06 -10.12 -1.42
C ALA A 84 29.30 -9.59 -0.20
N LEU A 85 28.14 -8.95 -0.40
CA LEU A 85 27.29 -8.47 0.69
C LEU A 85 26.72 -9.62 1.53
N MET A 86 26.24 -10.70 0.89
CA MET A 86 25.74 -11.87 1.61
C MET A 86 26.84 -12.55 2.42
N LYS A 87 28.07 -12.61 1.89
CA LYS A 87 29.24 -13.07 2.65
C LYS A 87 29.52 -12.18 3.86
N PHE A 88 29.40 -10.86 3.72
CA PHE A 88 29.53 -9.93 4.85
C PHE A 88 28.44 -10.14 5.90
N VAL A 89 27.19 -10.40 5.50
CA VAL A 89 26.10 -10.74 6.42
C VAL A 89 26.42 -12.03 7.19
N GLN A 90 26.95 -13.05 6.52
CA GLN A 90 27.35 -14.29 7.16
C GLN A 90 28.47 -14.06 8.20
N LEU A 91 29.52 -13.34 7.81
CA LEU A 91 30.69 -13.09 8.66
C LEU A 91 30.37 -12.15 9.82
N GLU A 92 29.60 -11.09 9.61
CA GLU A 92 29.17 -10.19 10.68
C GLU A 92 28.17 -10.88 11.62
N GLY A 93 27.34 -11.79 11.12
CA GLY A 93 26.48 -12.61 11.96
C GLY A 93 27.27 -13.58 12.88
N ALA A 94 28.37 -14.14 12.37
CA ALA A 94 29.29 -14.99 13.14
C ALA A 94 30.19 -14.19 14.09
N HIS A 95 30.64 -13.01 13.68
CA HIS A 95 31.50 -12.09 14.43
C HIS A 95 30.80 -10.73 14.64
N PRO A 96 29.78 -10.66 15.51
CA PRO A 96 28.94 -9.48 15.64
C PRO A 96 29.71 -8.23 16.07
N LEU A 97 29.48 -7.14 15.34
CA LEU A 97 30.04 -5.82 15.61
C LEU A 97 29.26 -5.05 16.69
N GLU A 98 28.16 -5.62 17.18
CA GLU A 98 27.37 -5.13 18.30
C GLU A 98 27.33 -6.14 19.44
N LYS A 99 27.33 -5.64 20.68
CA LYS A 99 27.17 -6.51 21.84
C LYS A 99 25.70 -6.90 21.99
N PRO A 100 25.40 -8.17 22.31
CA PRO A 100 24.02 -8.57 22.59
C PRO A 100 23.51 -7.79 23.80
N LYS A 101 22.29 -7.26 23.69
CA LYS A 101 21.65 -6.53 24.79
C LYS A 101 21.33 -7.46 25.98
N TRP A 102 21.17 -8.77 25.72
CA TRP A 102 20.81 -9.82 26.68
C TRP A 102 21.43 -11.16 26.20
N GLU A 103 21.74 -12.08 27.11
CA GLU A 103 22.22 -13.43 26.77
C GLU A 103 21.16 -14.20 25.95
N GLY A 104 21.60 -14.88 24.88
CA GLY A 104 20.72 -15.65 23.98
C GLY A 104 20.02 -14.86 22.87
N ASN A 105 20.28 -13.55 22.72
CA ASN A 105 19.69 -12.77 21.63
C ASN A 105 20.40 -13.04 20.28
N TYR A 106 19.65 -13.55 19.31
CA TYR A 106 20.14 -13.71 17.94
C TYR A 106 20.44 -12.34 17.31
N LEU A 107 21.73 -12.07 17.08
CA LEU A 107 22.21 -10.83 16.46
C LEU A 107 22.38 -11.04 14.96
N PHE A 108 21.47 -10.44 14.20
CA PHE A 108 21.53 -10.40 12.74
C PHE A 108 22.01 -9.02 12.26
N PRO A 109 22.88 -8.92 11.24
CA PRO A 109 23.35 -7.66 10.65
C PRO A 109 22.26 -6.88 9.89
N ARG A 110 21.27 -6.34 10.60
CA ARG A 110 20.07 -5.74 9.99
C ARG A 110 20.40 -4.56 9.07
N GLU A 111 21.31 -3.68 9.49
CA GLU A 111 21.64 -2.48 8.71
C GLU A 111 22.35 -2.84 7.40
N LEU A 112 23.28 -3.81 7.43
CA LEU A 112 23.91 -4.34 6.23
C LEU A 112 22.89 -5.05 5.32
N PHE A 113 22.02 -5.87 5.90
CA PHE A 113 21.01 -6.61 5.14
C PHE A 113 19.95 -5.71 4.50
N LYS A 114 19.64 -4.56 5.11
CA LYS A 114 18.78 -3.54 4.50
C LYS A 114 19.38 -2.96 3.22
N LEU A 115 20.71 -2.85 3.11
CA LEU A 115 21.37 -2.44 1.87
C LEU A 115 21.13 -3.46 0.75
N VAL A 116 21.19 -4.76 1.08
CA VAL A 116 20.91 -5.85 0.13
C VAL A 116 19.47 -5.76 -0.37
N VAL A 117 18.49 -5.76 0.53
CA VAL A 117 17.07 -5.72 0.16
C VAL A 117 16.71 -4.40 -0.54
N GLY A 118 17.32 -3.29 -0.13
CA GLY A 118 17.16 -1.99 -0.79
C GLY A 118 17.65 -1.99 -2.23
N GLY A 119 18.79 -2.62 -2.52
CA GLY A 119 19.30 -2.75 -3.90
C GLY A 119 18.48 -3.71 -4.76
N LEU A 120 17.98 -4.80 -4.18
CA LEU A 120 17.07 -5.74 -4.86
C LEU A 120 15.73 -5.09 -5.23
N LEU A 121 15.24 -4.17 -4.40
CA LEU A 121 14.00 -3.41 -4.61
C LEU A 121 14.27 -2.03 -5.22
N SER A 122 15.24 -1.93 -6.14
CA SER A 122 15.51 -0.68 -6.85
C SER A 122 14.28 -0.20 -7.63
N PRO A 123 13.97 1.11 -7.61
CA PRO A 123 12.84 1.66 -8.37
C PRO A 123 13.18 1.93 -9.84
N GLU A 124 14.45 1.96 -10.22
CA GLU A 124 14.93 2.41 -11.53
C GLU A 124 15.08 1.27 -12.55
N GLU A 125 15.47 0.09 -12.09
CA GLU A 125 15.83 -1.03 -12.96
C GLU A 125 15.08 -2.32 -12.61
N ASP A 126 14.85 -3.18 -13.60
CA ASP A 126 14.38 -4.55 -13.36
C ASP A 126 15.49 -5.40 -12.73
N GLN A 127 15.18 -6.02 -11.59
CA GLN A 127 16.10 -6.85 -10.80
C GLN A 127 15.69 -8.32 -10.80
N SER A 128 14.82 -8.76 -11.72
CA SER A 128 14.30 -10.12 -11.79
C SER A 128 15.38 -11.22 -11.80
N LEU A 129 16.49 -11.02 -12.52
CA LEU A 129 17.62 -11.96 -12.54
C LEU A 129 18.40 -11.98 -11.23
N LEU A 130 18.55 -10.84 -10.56
CA LEU A 130 19.25 -10.75 -9.28
C LEU A 130 18.40 -11.36 -8.15
N LEU A 131 17.08 -11.16 -8.23
CA LEU A 131 16.09 -11.77 -7.33
C LEU A 131 16.04 -13.29 -7.49
N SER A 132 16.22 -13.83 -8.69
CA SER A 132 16.27 -15.29 -8.89
C SER A 132 17.50 -15.90 -8.23
N GLN A 133 18.67 -15.24 -8.30
CA GLN A 133 19.87 -15.63 -7.55
C GLN A 133 19.67 -15.49 -6.04
N PHE A 134 18.99 -14.41 -5.61
CA PHE A 134 18.73 -14.18 -4.19
C PHE A 134 17.79 -15.22 -3.56
N ARG A 135 16.96 -15.89 -4.38
CA ARG A 135 15.99 -16.88 -3.92
C ARG A 135 16.63 -18.03 -3.14
N GLU A 136 17.84 -18.45 -3.49
CA GLU A 136 18.57 -19.49 -2.76
C GLU A 136 18.82 -19.11 -1.30
N TYR A 137 18.99 -17.83 -1.01
CA TYR A 137 19.13 -17.36 0.36
C TYR A 137 17.79 -17.36 1.10
N LEU A 138 16.63 -17.29 0.44
CA LEU A 138 15.32 -17.30 1.10
C LEU A 138 14.92 -18.67 1.65
N ASP A 139 15.68 -19.72 1.33
CA ASP A 139 15.48 -21.05 1.90
C ASP A 139 15.90 -21.11 3.38
N TYR A 140 16.79 -20.21 3.82
CA TYR A 140 17.18 -20.10 5.23
C TYR A 140 16.16 -19.26 6.04
N ASP A 141 15.94 -19.64 7.30
CA ASP A 141 14.89 -19.06 8.14
C ASP A 141 15.20 -17.61 8.54
N ASP A 142 16.47 -17.30 8.79
CA ASP A 142 16.95 -15.97 9.20
C ASP A 142 16.89 -14.94 8.09
N THR A 143 17.49 -15.25 6.95
CA THR A 143 17.42 -14.43 5.75
C THR A 143 15.98 -14.24 5.29
N ARG A 144 15.13 -15.28 5.31
CA ARG A 144 13.71 -15.15 4.94
C ARG A 144 12.97 -14.21 5.88
N TYR A 145 13.09 -14.41 7.20
CA TYR A 145 12.45 -13.55 8.19
C TYR A 145 12.88 -12.08 8.05
N HIS A 146 14.18 -11.84 7.96
CA HIS A 146 14.71 -10.49 7.84
C HIS A 146 14.44 -9.86 6.46
N SER A 147 14.33 -10.65 5.39
CA SER A 147 13.92 -10.15 4.07
C SER A 147 12.50 -9.60 4.10
N MET A 148 11.57 -10.32 4.76
CA MET A 148 10.20 -9.83 4.91
C MET A 148 10.13 -8.51 5.70
N GLN A 149 10.92 -8.40 6.78
CA GLN A 149 10.97 -7.17 7.58
C GLN A 149 11.58 -6.00 6.80
N ALA A 150 12.71 -6.22 6.14
CA ALA A 150 13.39 -5.19 5.35
C ALA A 150 12.52 -4.75 4.16
N ALA A 151 11.81 -5.67 3.50
CA ALA A 151 10.89 -5.33 2.41
C ALA A 151 9.76 -4.41 2.87
N VAL A 152 9.17 -4.65 4.05
CA VAL A 152 8.16 -3.75 4.65
C VAL A 152 8.72 -2.33 4.82
N GLU A 153 9.92 -2.22 5.41
CA GLU A 153 10.57 -0.92 5.63
C GLU A 153 10.88 -0.19 4.32
N VAL A 154 11.39 -0.91 3.31
CA VAL A 154 11.70 -0.34 1.99
C VAL A 154 10.43 0.12 1.28
N VAL A 155 9.36 -0.68 1.26
CA VAL A 155 8.08 -0.31 0.67
C VAL A 155 7.50 0.93 1.36
N ALA A 156 7.49 0.96 2.69
CA ALA A 156 6.99 2.11 3.45
C ALA A 156 7.81 3.38 3.16
N ARG A 157 9.14 3.27 3.04
CA ARG A 157 10.01 4.39 2.71
C ARG A 157 9.75 4.92 1.30
N VAL A 158 9.71 4.05 0.29
CA VAL A 158 9.55 4.44 -1.11
C VAL A 158 8.16 5.02 -1.38
N THR A 159 7.10 4.37 -0.86
CA THR A 159 5.71 4.85 -0.99
C THR A 159 5.45 6.14 -0.20
N GLY A 160 6.20 6.38 0.88
CA GLY A 160 6.11 7.64 1.65
C GLY A 160 6.84 8.82 0.99
N GLN A 161 7.91 8.56 0.22
CA GLN A 161 8.72 9.59 -0.43
C GLN A 161 8.20 9.96 -1.82
N HIS A 162 7.60 9.02 -2.56
CA HIS A 162 7.14 9.23 -3.93
C HIS A 162 5.61 9.09 -4.03
N PRO A 163 4.88 10.13 -4.49
CA PRO A 163 3.43 10.05 -4.70
C PRO A 163 3.06 9.08 -5.84
N GLU A 164 3.92 8.95 -6.85
CA GLU A 164 3.83 7.94 -7.91
C GLU A 164 5.09 7.09 -7.91
N VAL A 165 4.93 5.81 -7.58
CA VAL A 165 6.04 4.84 -7.49
C VAL A 165 6.20 4.14 -8.84
N PRO A 166 7.42 4.04 -9.42
CA PRO A 166 7.66 3.42 -10.71
C PRO A 166 7.17 1.96 -10.80
N PRO A 167 6.74 1.49 -11.98
CA PRO A 167 6.27 0.12 -12.16
C PRO A 167 7.38 -0.93 -11.94
N ALA A 168 8.64 -0.59 -12.22
CA ALA A 168 9.78 -1.46 -11.97
C ALA A 168 9.91 -1.82 -10.47
N PHE A 169 9.71 -0.85 -9.58
CA PHE A 169 9.68 -1.09 -8.14
C PHE A 169 8.62 -2.13 -7.74
N TRP A 170 7.40 -1.98 -8.26
CA TRP A 170 6.30 -2.88 -7.95
C TRP A 170 6.56 -4.29 -8.48
N ASN A 171 7.15 -4.42 -9.67
CA ASN A 171 7.54 -5.70 -10.25
C ASN A 171 8.62 -6.38 -9.41
N ASN A 172 9.69 -5.66 -9.06
CA ASN A 172 10.76 -6.18 -8.20
C ASN A 172 10.22 -6.63 -6.84
N THR A 173 9.37 -5.81 -6.22
CA THR A 173 8.74 -6.12 -4.93
C THR A 173 7.85 -7.35 -5.05
N PHE A 174 7.02 -7.43 -6.08
CA PHE A 174 6.16 -8.60 -6.32
C PHE A 174 6.97 -9.88 -6.53
N THR A 175 8.05 -9.81 -7.30
CA THR A 175 8.95 -10.96 -7.56
C THR A 175 9.60 -11.45 -6.27
N LEU A 176 10.10 -10.53 -5.41
CA LEU A 176 10.64 -10.90 -4.09
C LEU A 176 9.58 -11.55 -3.20
N LEU A 177 8.42 -10.90 -3.07
CA LEU A 177 7.31 -11.38 -2.23
C LEU A 177 6.80 -12.76 -2.67
N SER A 178 6.74 -12.99 -3.99
CA SER A 178 6.31 -14.26 -4.57
C SER A 178 7.36 -15.36 -4.43
N ALA A 179 8.64 -15.00 -4.31
CA ALA A 179 9.72 -15.95 -4.06
C ALA A 179 9.74 -16.45 -2.60
N VAL A 180 9.19 -15.68 -1.65
CA VAL A 180 9.11 -16.08 -0.24
C VAL A 180 8.09 -17.21 -0.07
N SER A 181 8.58 -18.41 0.26
CA SER A 181 7.74 -19.56 0.59
C SER A 181 7.58 -19.68 2.11
N LEU A 182 6.33 -19.82 2.58
CA LEU A 182 6.04 -20.10 3.99
C LEU A 182 5.94 -21.62 4.24
N PRO A 183 6.65 -22.16 5.24
CA PRO A 183 6.48 -23.55 5.66
C PRO A 183 5.04 -23.83 6.13
N ARG A 184 4.48 -24.99 5.76
CA ARG A 184 3.11 -25.40 6.15
C ARG A 184 3.02 -25.88 7.60
N GLN A 185 4.10 -26.47 8.12
CA GLN A 185 4.24 -26.99 9.47
C GLN A 185 5.47 -26.36 10.13
N GLU A 186 5.54 -26.39 11.46
CA GLU A 186 6.77 -25.97 12.14
C GLU A 186 7.92 -26.88 11.70
N PRO A 187 9.04 -26.30 11.25
CA PRO A 187 10.16 -27.10 10.77
C PRO A 187 10.71 -27.94 11.92
N THR A 188 10.89 -29.25 11.69
CA THR A 188 11.54 -30.15 12.64
C THR A 188 13.03 -29.85 12.80
N VAL A 189 13.63 -29.19 11.79
CA VAL A 189 15.00 -28.67 11.78
C VAL A 189 14.98 -27.30 11.13
N SER A 190 15.40 -26.28 11.86
CA SER A 190 15.60 -24.92 11.32
C SER A 190 16.94 -24.82 10.58
N SER A 191 16.93 -24.19 9.42
CA SER A 191 18.14 -23.95 8.63
C SER A 191 18.49 -22.46 8.68
N PHE A 192 19.61 -22.12 9.32
CA PHE A 192 20.08 -20.74 9.44
C PHE A 192 21.28 -20.49 8.53
N TYR A 193 21.26 -19.36 7.84
CA TYR A 193 22.38 -18.90 7.01
C TYR A 193 23.57 -18.47 7.89
N VAL A 194 23.27 -17.76 8.98
CA VAL A 194 24.23 -17.42 10.03
C VAL A 194 24.24 -18.55 11.07
N LYS A 195 25.26 -19.40 11.00
CA LYS A 195 25.43 -20.52 11.93
C LYS A 195 25.89 -20.01 13.30
N ARG A 196 25.20 -20.45 14.36
CA ARG A 196 25.58 -20.23 15.76
C ARG A 196 25.44 -21.51 16.57
N THR A 197 26.22 -21.59 17.64
CA THR A 197 26.31 -22.73 18.55
C THR A 197 25.27 -22.71 19.69
N GLU A 198 24.52 -21.63 19.82
CA GLU A 198 23.51 -21.43 20.87
C GLU A 198 22.18 -22.15 20.55
N LEU A 199 21.40 -22.46 21.59
CA LEU A 199 20.07 -23.07 21.45
C LEU A 199 19.09 -22.08 20.80
N TRP A 200 18.51 -22.48 19.67
CA TRP A 200 17.67 -21.63 18.80
C TRP A 200 16.22 -21.47 19.27
N ASP A 201 15.78 -22.25 20.27
CA ASP A 201 14.39 -22.29 20.75
C ASP A 201 13.86 -20.95 21.27
N THR A 202 14.77 -20.03 21.63
CA THR A 202 14.41 -18.69 22.14
C THR A 202 14.34 -17.63 21.03
N TRP A 203 14.74 -17.97 19.81
CA TRP A 203 14.85 -17.00 18.72
C TRP A 203 13.52 -16.82 18.00
N LYS A 204 13.07 -15.56 17.90
CA LYS A 204 11.87 -15.21 17.12
C LYS A 204 11.91 -15.74 15.68
N VAL A 205 13.11 -15.81 15.11
CA VAL A 205 13.39 -16.27 13.76
C VAL A 205 13.09 -17.77 13.57
N ALA A 206 13.10 -18.57 14.64
CA ALA A 206 12.79 -19.99 14.56
C ALA A 206 11.28 -20.28 14.57
N HIS A 207 10.48 -19.38 15.15
CA HIS A 207 9.05 -19.62 15.33
C HIS A 207 8.23 -19.29 14.08
N LEU A 208 7.48 -20.28 13.58
CA LEU A 208 6.61 -20.12 12.41
C LEU A 208 5.55 -19.04 12.60
N LYS A 209 5.06 -18.84 13.83
CA LYS A 209 4.10 -17.77 14.16
C LYS A 209 4.64 -16.38 13.80
N GLU A 210 5.92 -16.13 14.07
CA GLU A 210 6.57 -14.86 13.75
C GLU A 210 6.80 -14.70 12.24
N HIS A 211 7.17 -15.79 11.54
CA HIS A 211 7.23 -15.81 10.07
C HIS A 211 5.89 -15.49 9.43
N ARG A 212 4.79 -16.11 9.90
CA ARG A 212 3.43 -15.82 9.40
C ARG A 212 3.05 -14.36 9.61
N LYS A 213 3.36 -13.80 10.79
CA LYS A 213 3.10 -12.38 11.09
C LYS A 213 3.92 -11.45 10.18
N ALA A 214 5.20 -11.74 9.98
CA ALA A 214 6.07 -10.97 9.08
C ALA A 214 5.58 -11.04 7.64
N PHE A 215 5.21 -12.24 7.16
CA PHE A 215 4.66 -12.45 5.81
C PHE A 215 3.35 -11.69 5.60
N GLN A 216 2.43 -11.77 6.56
CA GLN A 216 1.18 -11.01 6.53
C GLN A 216 1.47 -9.51 6.46
N THR A 217 2.35 -9.00 7.33
CA THR A 217 2.70 -7.57 7.35
C THR A 217 3.32 -7.12 6.01
N MET A 218 4.21 -7.94 5.43
CA MET A 218 4.83 -7.70 4.13
C MET A 218 3.80 -7.59 3.01
N TRP A 219 2.93 -8.59 2.86
CA TRP A 219 1.89 -8.56 1.82
C TRP A 219 0.91 -7.42 2.04
N LEU A 220 0.57 -7.07 3.27
CA LEU A 220 -0.32 -5.93 3.54
C LEU A 220 0.32 -4.58 3.24
N SER A 221 1.62 -4.43 3.50
CA SER A 221 2.37 -3.24 3.10
C SER A 221 2.40 -3.07 1.59
N PHE A 222 2.59 -4.17 0.84
CA PHE A 222 2.56 -4.16 -0.62
C PHE A 222 1.16 -3.90 -1.19
N LEU A 223 0.14 -4.52 -0.59
CA LEU A 223 -1.24 -4.41 -1.03
C LEU A 223 -1.92 -3.11 -0.61
N GLY A 224 -1.34 -2.31 0.30
CA GLY A 224 -1.96 -1.12 0.90
C GLY A 224 -2.35 0.04 -0.03
N GLY A 225 -2.21 -0.10 -1.36
CA GLY A 225 -2.61 0.89 -2.37
C GLY A 225 -3.69 0.37 -3.34
N ALA A 226 -3.70 0.80 -4.61
CA ALA A 226 -4.68 0.38 -5.63
C ALA A 226 -4.76 -1.15 -5.87
N LEU A 227 -3.73 -1.91 -5.47
CA LEU A 227 -3.71 -3.39 -5.48
C LEU A 227 -4.54 -4.03 -4.35
N SER A 228 -4.86 -3.31 -3.27
CA SER A 228 -5.78 -3.78 -2.22
C SER A 228 -7.14 -4.17 -2.77
N LEU A 229 -7.60 -3.45 -3.80
CA LEU A 229 -8.86 -3.67 -4.50
C LEU A 229 -8.88 -5.03 -5.22
N LEU A 230 -7.72 -5.45 -5.77
CA LEU A 230 -7.54 -6.76 -6.40
C LEU A 230 -7.40 -7.88 -5.35
N ALA A 231 -6.68 -7.60 -4.26
CA ALA A 231 -6.48 -8.56 -3.18
C ALA A 231 -7.71 -8.78 -2.30
N LEU A 232 -8.68 -7.85 -2.30
CA LEU A 232 -9.95 -7.99 -1.58
C LEU A 232 -10.68 -9.30 -1.91
N ASN A 233 -10.60 -9.77 -3.15
CA ASN A 233 -11.17 -11.06 -3.53
C ASN A 233 -10.39 -12.25 -2.96
N GLY A 234 -9.05 -12.18 -2.95
CA GLY A 234 -8.22 -13.21 -2.33
C GLY A 234 -8.43 -13.25 -0.81
N LEU A 235 -8.53 -12.07 -0.18
CA LEU A 235 -8.82 -11.92 1.22
C LEU A 235 -10.22 -12.44 1.58
N PHE A 236 -11.24 -12.17 0.75
CA PHE A 236 -12.58 -12.76 0.89
C PHE A 236 -12.51 -14.29 0.95
N ILE A 237 -11.80 -14.91 0.01
CA ILE A 237 -11.64 -16.37 -0.03
C ILE A 237 -10.91 -16.88 1.22
N LEU A 238 -9.86 -16.20 1.67
CA LEU A 238 -9.10 -16.59 2.87
C LEU A 238 -9.94 -16.46 4.16
N ILE A 239 -10.72 -15.38 4.29
CA ILE A 239 -11.61 -15.17 5.44
C ILE A 239 -12.73 -16.21 5.44
N HIS A 240 -13.41 -16.43 4.31
CA HIS A 240 -14.58 -17.31 4.26
C HIS A 240 -14.26 -18.80 4.15
N LYS A 241 -13.23 -19.20 3.38
CA LYS A 241 -12.89 -20.62 3.20
C LYS A 241 -11.89 -21.14 4.22
N HIS A 242 -11.04 -20.26 4.77
CA HIS A 242 -9.94 -20.66 5.66
C HIS A 242 -10.04 -20.02 7.05
N ASN A 243 -11.15 -19.33 7.37
CA ASN A 243 -11.42 -18.69 8.67
C ASN A 243 -10.25 -17.81 9.18
N LEU A 244 -9.52 -17.17 8.26
CA LEU A 244 -8.46 -16.25 8.62
C LEU A 244 -9.05 -14.95 9.16
N GLU A 245 -8.71 -14.60 10.39
CA GLU A 245 -9.06 -13.30 10.97
C GLU A 245 -8.18 -12.21 10.37
N TYR A 246 -8.81 -11.22 9.73
CA TYR A 246 -8.13 -10.04 9.22
C TYR A 246 -8.36 -8.86 10.17
N PRO A 247 -7.35 -8.44 10.94
CA PRO A 247 -7.52 -7.37 11.92
C PRO A 247 -7.87 -6.05 11.23
N ASP A 248 -8.82 -5.32 11.84
CA ASP A 248 -9.31 -4.01 11.39
C ASP A 248 -9.79 -4.00 9.93
N PHE A 249 -10.42 -5.09 9.48
CA PHE A 249 -10.91 -5.24 8.11
C PHE A 249 -11.74 -4.04 7.63
N TYR A 250 -12.77 -3.69 8.38
CA TYR A 250 -13.68 -2.60 7.98
C TYR A 250 -13.04 -1.22 8.03
N ARG A 251 -12.08 -1.00 8.94
CA ARG A 251 -11.29 0.24 8.99
C ARG A 251 -10.48 0.41 7.70
N LYS A 252 -9.86 -0.67 7.23
CA LYS A 252 -9.12 -0.66 5.97
C LYS A 252 -10.05 -0.53 4.77
N LEU A 253 -11.14 -1.27 4.72
CA LEU A 253 -12.14 -1.15 3.65
C LEU A 253 -12.70 0.28 3.55
N TYR A 254 -12.96 0.93 4.69
CA TYR A 254 -13.38 2.32 4.77
C TYR A 254 -12.30 3.28 4.24
N GLY A 255 -11.03 3.02 4.56
CA GLY A 255 -9.90 3.79 4.05
C GLY A 255 -9.65 3.66 2.54
N LEU A 256 -10.14 2.58 1.90
CA LEU A 256 -10.06 2.40 0.44
C LEU A 256 -11.12 3.21 -0.34
N LEU A 257 -12.11 3.77 0.36
CA LEU A 257 -13.08 4.68 -0.25
C LEU A 257 -12.47 6.08 -0.34
N ASP A 258 -11.80 6.32 -1.45
CA ASP A 258 -11.26 7.62 -1.85
C ASP A 258 -11.87 8.06 -3.21
N PRO A 259 -11.64 9.31 -3.67
CA PRO A 259 -12.17 9.76 -4.96
C PRO A 259 -11.66 8.94 -6.16
N SER A 260 -10.46 8.33 -6.04
CA SER A 260 -9.86 7.55 -7.13
C SER A 260 -10.60 6.25 -7.40
N VAL A 261 -11.33 5.71 -6.40
CA VAL A 261 -12.07 4.44 -6.48
C VAL A 261 -13.10 4.40 -7.61
N PHE A 262 -13.58 5.54 -8.10
CA PHE A 262 -14.51 5.60 -9.23
C PHE A 262 -13.84 5.52 -10.59
N HIS A 263 -12.53 5.79 -10.65
CA HIS A 263 -11.74 5.83 -11.89
C HIS A 263 -10.86 4.59 -12.10
N VAL A 264 -10.70 3.74 -11.08
CA VAL A 264 -9.94 2.49 -11.19
C VAL A 264 -10.63 1.47 -12.09
N LYS A 265 -9.83 0.77 -12.91
CA LYS A 265 -10.29 -0.29 -13.84
C LYS A 265 -11.13 -1.38 -13.18
N TYR A 266 -10.85 -1.68 -11.91
CA TYR A 266 -11.47 -2.79 -11.18
C TYR A 266 -12.60 -2.36 -10.23
N ARG A 267 -13.17 -1.15 -10.42
CA ARG A 267 -14.22 -0.60 -9.55
C ARG A 267 -15.45 -1.51 -9.43
N ALA A 268 -15.88 -2.14 -10.53
CA ALA A 268 -17.03 -3.05 -10.55
C ALA A 268 -16.87 -4.19 -9.54
N ARG A 269 -15.68 -4.81 -9.53
CA ARG A 269 -15.33 -5.89 -8.60
C ARG A 269 -15.23 -5.40 -7.16
N PHE A 270 -14.65 -4.21 -6.96
CA PHE A 270 -14.57 -3.61 -5.63
C PHE A 270 -15.96 -3.36 -5.04
N PHE A 271 -16.85 -2.69 -5.77
CA PHE A 271 -18.20 -2.39 -5.28
C PHE A 271 -19.07 -3.64 -5.12
N HIS A 272 -18.90 -4.66 -5.97
CA HIS A 272 -19.52 -5.96 -5.75
C HIS A 272 -19.11 -6.59 -4.41
N LEU A 273 -17.81 -6.62 -4.13
CA LEU A 273 -17.28 -7.18 -2.89
C LEU A 273 -17.67 -6.30 -1.68
N ALA A 274 -17.62 -4.98 -1.81
CA ALA A 274 -18.03 -4.06 -0.76
C ALA A 274 -19.50 -4.25 -0.38
N ASP A 275 -20.39 -4.42 -1.37
CA ASP A 275 -21.80 -4.72 -1.12
C ASP A 275 -21.99 -6.04 -0.38
N LEU A 276 -21.23 -7.07 -0.78
CA LEU A 276 -21.22 -8.37 -0.09
C LEU A 276 -20.75 -8.23 1.36
N PHE A 277 -19.64 -7.53 1.61
CA PHE A 277 -19.11 -7.33 2.96
C PHE A 277 -20.03 -6.51 3.87
N LEU A 278 -20.75 -5.56 3.30
CA LEU A 278 -21.74 -4.70 3.98
C LEU A 278 -23.16 -5.29 3.95
N SER A 279 -23.33 -6.54 3.53
CA SER A 279 -24.61 -7.27 3.66
C SER A 279 -24.62 -8.21 4.87
N SER A 280 -23.55 -8.23 5.65
CA SER A 280 -23.45 -9.04 6.88
C SER A 280 -24.44 -8.54 7.94
N SER A 281 -25.22 -9.45 8.53
CA SER A 281 -26.21 -9.14 9.57
C SER A 281 -25.61 -8.70 10.92
N HIS A 282 -24.32 -8.92 11.12
CA HIS A 282 -23.63 -8.64 12.39
C HIS A 282 -22.97 -7.25 12.45
N LEU A 283 -23.26 -6.38 11.47
CA LEU A 283 -22.65 -5.06 11.42
C LEU A 283 -23.38 -4.06 12.34
N PRO A 284 -22.64 -3.27 13.12
CA PRO A 284 -23.24 -2.24 13.94
C PRO A 284 -23.69 -1.06 13.07
N ALA A 285 -24.77 -0.39 13.46
CA ALA A 285 -25.36 0.70 12.68
C ALA A 285 -24.39 1.88 12.43
N TYR A 286 -23.47 2.17 13.35
CA TYR A 286 -22.48 3.24 13.16
C TYR A 286 -21.58 2.98 11.94
N LEU A 287 -21.29 1.71 11.67
CA LEU A 287 -20.37 1.31 10.62
C LEU A 287 -21.02 1.58 9.26
N GLU A 288 -22.24 1.09 9.07
CA GLU A 288 -22.98 1.33 7.83
C GLU A 288 -23.27 2.81 7.59
N ALA A 289 -23.62 3.55 8.65
CA ALA A 289 -23.79 5.00 8.57
C ALA A 289 -22.51 5.70 8.09
N ALA A 290 -21.34 5.29 8.61
CA ALA A 290 -20.05 5.81 8.15
C ALA A 290 -19.80 5.52 6.67
N PHE A 291 -20.02 4.28 6.23
CA PHE A 291 -19.90 3.91 4.81
C PHE A 291 -20.87 4.69 3.91
N ALA A 292 -22.14 4.80 4.31
CA ALA A 292 -23.15 5.56 3.57
C ALA A 292 -22.77 7.05 3.45
N LYS A 293 -22.36 7.68 4.55
CA LYS A 293 -21.97 9.10 4.57
C LYS A 293 -20.68 9.35 3.78
N ARG A 294 -19.67 8.49 3.87
CA ARG A 294 -18.45 8.60 3.08
C ARG A 294 -18.72 8.44 1.59
N LEU A 295 -19.52 7.44 1.20
CA LEU A 295 -19.94 7.27 -0.20
C LEU A 295 -20.73 8.48 -0.71
N ALA A 296 -21.63 9.04 0.11
CA ALA A 296 -22.40 10.23 -0.26
C ALA A 296 -21.51 11.47 -0.47
N ARG A 297 -20.49 11.66 0.37
CA ARG A 297 -19.47 12.70 0.18
C ARG A 297 -18.67 12.51 -1.11
N LEU A 298 -18.19 11.30 -1.36
CA LEU A 298 -17.43 10.97 -2.57
C LEU A 298 -18.30 11.09 -3.84
N ALA A 299 -19.60 10.85 -3.74
CA ALA A 299 -20.55 10.98 -4.83
C ALA A 299 -20.60 12.42 -5.40
N LEU A 300 -20.36 13.46 -4.60
CA LEU A 300 -20.39 14.85 -5.08
C LEU A 300 -19.36 15.14 -6.18
N THR A 301 -18.26 14.39 -6.23
CA THR A 301 -17.20 14.54 -7.24
C THR A 301 -17.18 13.38 -8.24
N ALA A 302 -18.12 12.44 -8.13
CA ALA A 302 -18.13 11.22 -8.94
C ALA A 302 -18.74 11.46 -10.33
N PRO A 303 -18.28 10.72 -11.36
CA PRO A 303 -18.89 10.78 -12.69
C PRO A 303 -20.30 10.14 -12.70
N PRO A 304 -21.16 10.47 -13.69
CA PRO A 304 -22.56 10.05 -13.70
C PRO A 304 -22.74 8.52 -13.70
N GLU A 305 -21.87 7.77 -14.38
CA GLU A 305 -21.92 6.31 -14.39
C GLU A 305 -21.63 5.70 -13.01
N ALA A 306 -20.75 6.31 -12.23
CA ALA A 306 -20.49 5.88 -10.86
C ALA A 306 -21.65 6.25 -9.94
N LEU A 307 -22.23 7.44 -10.12
CA LEU A 307 -23.39 7.91 -9.35
C LEU A 307 -24.59 6.96 -9.48
N LEU A 308 -24.87 6.47 -10.69
CA LEU A 308 -25.97 5.53 -10.93
C LEU A 308 -25.81 4.23 -10.15
N MET A 309 -24.59 3.79 -9.84
CA MET A 309 -24.29 2.63 -8.99
C MET A 309 -24.29 2.98 -7.50
N VAL A 310 -23.66 4.10 -7.12
CA VAL A 310 -23.48 4.51 -5.71
C VAL A 310 -24.80 4.88 -5.05
N LEU A 311 -25.73 5.53 -5.76
CA LEU A 311 -27.00 5.96 -5.19
C LEU A 311 -27.88 4.77 -4.74
N PRO A 312 -28.13 3.73 -5.57
CA PRO A 312 -28.76 2.50 -5.11
C PRO A 312 -28.00 1.79 -3.99
N PHE A 313 -26.65 1.79 -4.03
CA PHE A 313 -25.82 1.20 -2.99
C PHE A 313 -26.10 1.86 -1.62
N ILE A 314 -26.06 3.20 -1.55
CA ILE A 314 -26.38 3.95 -0.33
C ILE A 314 -27.81 3.64 0.12
N CYS A 315 -28.77 3.61 -0.81
CA CYS A 315 -30.15 3.28 -0.47
C CYS A 315 -30.29 1.86 0.09
N ASN A 316 -29.53 0.88 -0.41
CA ASN A 316 -29.54 -0.49 0.12
C ASN A 316 -28.98 -0.56 1.54
N LEU A 317 -27.89 0.15 1.86
CA LEU A 317 -27.39 0.25 3.24
C LEU A 317 -28.48 0.79 4.18
N LEU A 318 -29.17 1.87 3.77
CA LEU A 318 -30.25 2.46 4.55
C LEU A 318 -31.49 1.54 4.68
N ARG A 319 -31.71 0.64 3.71
CA ARG A 319 -32.76 -0.39 3.78
C ARG A 319 -32.40 -1.49 4.78
N ARG A 320 -31.15 -1.95 4.77
CA ARG A 320 -30.66 -3.02 5.65
C ARG A 320 -30.70 -2.62 7.12
N HIS A 321 -30.28 -1.39 7.44
CA HIS A 321 -30.19 -0.92 8.82
C HIS A 321 -31.15 0.24 9.10
N PRO A 322 -32.32 -0.02 9.72
CA PRO A 322 -33.32 1.02 9.97
C PRO A 322 -32.83 2.13 10.91
N ALA A 323 -31.84 1.85 11.76
CA ALA A 323 -31.19 2.86 12.61
C ALA A 323 -30.52 3.98 11.79
N CYS A 324 -30.06 3.68 10.56
CA CYS A 324 -29.44 4.66 9.68
C CYS A 324 -30.44 5.62 9.01
N ARG A 325 -31.76 5.38 9.15
CA ARG A 325 -32.81 6.30 8.64
C ARG A 325 -32.74 7.70 9.27
N VAL A 326 -32.12 7.80 10.45
CA VAL A 326 -31.82 9.07 11.13
C VAL A 326 -30.94 9.99 10.27
N LEU A 327 -30.22 9.47 9.28
CA LEU A 327 -29.41 10.25 8.34
C LEU A 327 -30.26 10.99 7.29
N VAL A 328 -31.48 10.53 7.04
CA VAL A 328 -32.40 11.08 6.05
C VAL A 328 -33.45 11.96 6.71
N HIS A 329 -34.01 11.51 7.84
CA HIS A 329 -35.09 12.21 8.52
C HIS A 329 -34.92 12.21 10.04
N ARG A 330 -34.87 13.40 10.64
CA ARG A 330 -34.77 13.65 12.08
C ARG A 330 -35.89 14.57 12.56
N PRO A 331 -37.07 14.03 12.94
CA PRO A 331 -38.20 14.87 13.32
C PRO A 331 -37.99 15.62 14.66
N HIS A 332 -37.17 15.06 15.57
CA HIS A 332 -36.90 15.63 16.90
C HIS A 332 -35.38 15.83 17.13
N GLY A 333 -34.62 16.04 16.06
CA GLY A 333 -33.17 16.26 16.16
C GLY A 333 -32.84 17.67 16.63
N PRO A 334 -31.68 17.89 17.27
CA PRO A 334 -31.19 19.25 17.50
C PRO A 334 -30.94 19.95 16.15
N GLU A 335 -31.16 21.25 16.09
CA GLU A 335 -30.63 22.07 15.00
C GLU A 335 -29.11 22.01 15.04
N LEU A 336 -28.48 21.71 13.90
CA LEU A 336 -27.04 21.56 13.79
C LEU A 336 -26.45 22.82 13.16
N ASP A 337 -25.60 23.53 13.90
CA ASP A 337 -24.85 24.68 13.37
C ASP A 337 -23.78 24.24 12.34
N ALA A 338 -23.25 23.03 12.50
CA ALA A 338 -22.24 22.44 11.62
C ALA A 338 -22.41 20.92 11.51
N ASP A 339 -21.91 20.33 10.41
CA ASP A 339 -21.89 18.87 10.22
C ASP A 339 -20.86 18.24 11.18
N PRO A 340 -21.27 17.35 12.12
CA PRO A 340 -20.36 16.71 13.07
C PRO A 340 -19.49 15.61 12.44
N TYR A 341 -19.75 15.22 11.19
CA TYR A 341 -18.99 14.17 10.51
C TYR A 341 -17.58 14.63 10.13
N ASP A 342 -16.57 13.84 10.50
CA ASP A 342 -15.17 14.07 10.12
C ASP A 342 -14.80 13.25 8.85
N PRO A 343 -14.57 13.89 7.69
CA PRO A 343 -14.18 13.20 6.46
C PRO A 343 -12.74 12.68 6.48
N GLY A 344 -11.86 13.23 7.34
CA GLY A 344 -10.45 12.83 7.44
C GLY A 344 -10.22 11.59 8.29
N GLU A 345 -11.20 11.21 9.10
CA GLU A 345 -11.10 10.07 10.01
C GLU A 345 -11.02 8.74 9.24
N LYS A 346 -10.12 7.87 9.68
CA LYS A 346 -9.90 6.53 9.10
C LYS A 346 -10.66 5.45 9.84
N ASP A 347 -11.01 5.67 11.10
CA ASP A 347 -11.85 4.75 11.88
C ASP A 347 -13.33 5.10 11.69
N PRO A 348 -14.13 4.22 11.05
CA PRO A 348 -15.56 4.50 10.87
C PRO A 348 -16.31 4.66 12.20
N ALA A 349 -15.84 4.07 13.30
CA ALA A 349 -16.44 4.24 14.62
C ALA A 349 -16.29 5.66 15.18
N GLN A 350 -15.22 6.37 14.80
CA GLN A 350 -14.92 7.73 15.27
C GLN A 350 -15.36 8.82 14.27
N SER A 351 -15.86 8.44 13.10
CA SER A 351 -16.30 9.37 12.04
C SER A 351 -17.52 10.23 12.41
N ARG A 352 -18.26 9.86 13.46
CA ARG A 352 -19.51 10.51 13.91
C ARG A 352 -20.60 10.61 12.83
N ALA A 353 -20.59 9.69 11.86
CA ALA A 353 -21.55 9.71 10.76
C ALA A 353 -23.02 9.61 11.22
N LEU A 354 -23.33 8.82 12.25
CA LEU A 354 -24.68 8.73 12.81
C LEU A 354 -25.19 10.04 13.43
N GLU A 355 -24.32 11.00 13.73
CA GLU A 355 -24.71 12.31 14.25
C GLU A 355 -24.98 13.30 13.11
N SER A 356 -24.64 12.95 11.87
CA SER A 356 -24.77 13.76 10.65
C SER A 356 -26.03 13.46 9.83
N SER A 357 -26.21 14.16 8.71
CA SER A 357 -27.30 13.98 7.74
C SER A 357 -26.74 13.85 6.31
N LEU A 358 -27.51 13.29 5.38
CA LEU A 358 -27.11 13.03 3.99
C LEU A 358 -27.52 14.18 3.02
N TRP A 359 -27.05 15.40 3.28
CA TRP A 359 -27.32 16.56 2.40
C TRP A 359 -26.76 16.40 0.99
N GLU A 360 -25.73 15.56 0.84
CA GLU A 360 -25.10 15.29 -0.45
C GLU A 360 -26.09 14.63 -1.42
N LEU A 361 -26.96 13.74 -0.92
CA LEU A 361 -28.01 13.13 -1.73
C LEU A 361 -29.05 14.18 -2.18
N GLN A 362 -29.39 15.12 -1.30
CA GLN A 362 -30.30 16.22 -1.63
C GLN A 362 -29.71 17.13 -2.73
N ALA A 363 -28.40 17.42 -2.68
CA ALA A 363 -27.73 18.17 -3.74
C ALA A 363 -27.77 17.41 -5.08
N LEU A 364 -27.55 16.10 -5.07
CA LEU A 364 -27.59 15.24 -6.26
C LEU A 364 -28.98 15.11 -6.89
N GLN A 365 -30.06 15.47 -6.18
CA GLN A 365 -31.41 15.53 -6.79
C GLN A 365 -31.50 16.60 -7.89
N ARG A 366 -30.61 17.61 -7.90
CA ARG A 366 -30.53 18.65 -8.94
C ARG A 366 -29.40 18.41 -9.94
N HIS A 367 -29.03 17.15 -10.17
CA HIS A 367 -27.98 16.78 -11.11
C HIS A 367 -28.42 17.00 -12.58
N TYR A 368 -27.47 17.36 -13.46
CA TYR A 368 -27.74 17.64 -14.87
C TYR A 368 -28.29 16.40 -15.62
N HIS A 369 -27.82 15.20 -15.25
CA HIS A 369 -28.28 13.96 -15.84
C HIS A 369 -29.60 13.49 -15.18
N PRO A 370 -30.69 13.30 -15.96
CA PRO A 370 -32.02 13.05 -15.41
C PRO A 370 -32.13 11.71 -14.67
N GLU A 371 -31.42 10.66 -15.10
CA GLU A 371 -31.46 9.36 -14.41
C GLU A 371 -30.77 9.42 -13.03
N VAL A 372 -29.72 10.24 -12.90
CA VAL A 372 -29.04 10.46 -11.62
C VAL A 372 -29.95 11.22 -10.67
N SER A 373 -30.58 12.30 -11.14
CA SER A 373 -31.57 13.06 -10.38
C SER A 373 -32.73 12.17 -9.89
N LYS A 374 -33.25 11.30 -10.77
CA LYS A 374 -34.29 10.31 -10.40
C LYS A 374 -33.79 9.31 -9.36
N ALA A 375 -32.60 8.75 -9.54
CA ALA A 375 -32.01 7.80 -8.59
C ALA A 375 -31.79 8.43 -7.21
N ALA A 376 -31.31 9.68 -7.15
CA ALA A 376 -31.12 10.42 -5.90
C ALA A 376 -32.45 10.75 -5.22
N SER A 377 -33.52 10.95 -6.00
CA SER A 377 -34.87 11.26 -5.49
C SER A 377 -35.59 10.06 -4.89
N VAL A 378 -35.10 8.82 -5.10
CA VAL A 378 -35.67 7.61 -4.51
C VAL A 378 -35.68 7.69 -2.98
N ILE A 379 -34.72 8.39 -2.38
CA ILE A 379 -34.63 8.56 -0.93
C ILE A 379 -35.81 9.34 -0.32
N ASN A 380 -36.49 10.16 -1.12
CA ASN A 380 -37.64 10.94 -0.67
C ASN A 380 -38.92 10.08 -0.58
N GLN A 381 -38.91 8.89 -1.20
CA GLN A 381 -40.02 7.95 -1.15
C GLN A 381 -39.83 6.98 0.01
N ALA A 382 -40.92 6.37 0.49
CA ALA A 382 -40.82 5.27 1.44
C ALA A 382 -40.01 4.13 0.79
N LEU A 383 -38.79 3.91 1.28
CA LEU A 383 -37.93 2.84 0.78
C LEU A 383 -38.63 1.50 0.99
N SER A 384 -39.05 0.87 -0.11
CA SER A 384 -39.65 -0.45 -0.10
C SER A 384 -38.66 -1.50 0.43
N VAL A 385 -39.20 -2.61 0.95
CA VAL A 385 -38.42 -3.70 1.57
C VAL A 385 -37.45 -4.41 0.61
N PRO A 386 -37.75 -4.68 -0.69
CA PRO A 386 -36.80 -5.38 -1.53
C PRO A 386 -35.61 -4.50 -1.91
N GLU A 387 -34.41 -5.06 -1.78
CA GLU A 387 -33.17 -4.42 -2.25
C GLU A 387 -33.14 -4.30 -3.77
N VAL A 388 -32.49 -3.24 -4.25
CA VAL A 388 -32.26 -3.03 -5.68
C VAL A 388 -30.90 -3.63 -6.01
N SER A 389 -30.86 -4.59 -6.95
CA SER A 389 -29.58 -5.16 -7.39
C SER A 389 -28.71 -4.10 -8.08
N ILE A 390 -27.48 -3.92 -7.59
CA ILE A 390 -26.49 -3.04 -8.19
C ILE A 390 -25.70 -3.70 -9.33
N ALA A 391 -25.77 -5.04 -9.46
CA ALA A 391 -25.01 -5.82 -10.43
C ALA A 391 -25.06 -5.27 -11.88
N PRO A 392 -26.22 -4.89 -12.45
CA PRO A 392 -26.28 -4.38 -13.83
C PRO A 392 -25.68 -2.98 -14.00
N LEU A 393 -25.33 -2.30 -12.90
CA LEU A 393 -24.80 -0.94 -12.88
C LEU A 393 -23.29 -0.91 -12.63
N LEU A 394 -22.70 -2.02 -12.17
CA LEU A 394 -21.28 -2.10 -11.80
C LEU A 394 -20.34 -1.83 -12.98
N GLU A 395 -20.68 -2.33 -14.16
CA GLU A 395 -19.87 -2.22 -15.38
C GLU A 395 -20.29 -1.06 -16.29
N LEU A 396 -21.31 -0.29 -15.88
CA LEU A 396 -21.85 0.78 -16.70
C LEU A 396 -20.77 1.83 -17.02
N THR A 397 -20.57 2.12 -18.30
CA THR A 397 -19.62 3.13 -18.77
C THR A 397 -20.33 4.38 -19.29
N ALA A 398 -19.62 5.51 -19.32
CA ALA A 398 -20.13 6.75 -19.93
C ALA A 398 -20.56 6.54 -21.40
N TYR A 399 -19.83 5.69 -22.14
CA TYR A 399 -20.18 5.33 -23.52
C TYR A 399 -21.53 4.61 -23.61
N GLU A 400 -21.79 3.66 -22.73
CA GLU A 400 -23.07 2.94 -22.70
C GLU A 400 -24.25 3.83 -22.30
N ILE A 401 -24.03 4.79 -21.39
CA ILE A 401 -25.05 5.80 -21.06
C ILE A 401 -25.40 6.60 -22.32
N PHE A 402 -24.39 7.09 -23.02
CA PHE A 402 -24.58 7.83 -24.26
C PHE A 402 -25.29 7.01 -25.35
N GLU A 403 -24.89 5.75 -25.56
CA GLU A 403 -25.53 4.83 -26.50
C GLU A 403 -26.99 4.53 -26.14
N ARG A 404 -27.31 4.40 -24.83
CA ARG A 404 -28.69 4.23 -24.37
C ARG A 404 -29.53 5.45 -24.70
N ASP A 405 -28.99 6.64 -24.52
CA ASP A 405 -29.69 7.88 -24.84
C ASP A 405 -29.90 8.08 -26.34
N LEU A 406 -28.93 7.69 -27.18
CA LEU A 406 -29.09 7.70 -28.64
C LEU A 406 -30.21 6.75 -29.12
N LYS A 407 -30.37 5.61 -28.45
CA LYS A 407 -31.40 4.61 -28.80
C LYS A 407 -32.79 4.98 -28.32
N LYS A 408 -32.93 5.92 -27.38
CA LYS A 408 -34.23 6.45 -26.93
C LYS A 408 -34.86 7.25 -28.08
N LYS A 409 -35.63 6.57 -28.93
CA LYS A 409 -36.50 7.24 -29.91
C LYS A 409 -37.63 7.95 -29.16
N GLY A 410 -37.48 9.25 -28.93
CA GLY A 410 -38.58 10.10 -28.52
C GLY A 410 -39.62 10.15 -29.63
N SER A 411 -40.86 9.75 -29.33
CA SER A 411 -42.01 9.95 -30.21
C SER A 411 -42.55 11.38 -30.16
N GLU A 412 -42.08 12.19 -29.20
CA GLU A 412 -42.53 13.56 -28.97
C GLU A 412 -41.62 14.56 -29.68
N PRO A 413 -42.18 15.66 -30.23
CA PRO A 413 -41.38 16.73 -30.80
C PRO A 413 -40.49 17.35 -29.71
N VAL A 414 -39.20 17.53 -30.03
CA VAL A 414 -38.24 18.15 -29.12
C VAL A 414 -38.62 19.63 -28.93
N PRO A 415 -38.87 20.10 -27.70
CA PRO A 415 -39.18 21.51 -27.46
C PRO A 415 -37.97 22.38 -27.83
N LEU A 416 -38.24 23.49 -28.49
CA LEU A 416 -37.24 24.49 -28.86
C LEU A 416 -37.34 25.69 -27.93
N GLU A 417 -36.20 26.36 -27.72
CA GLU A 417 -36.14 27.61 -26.98
C GLU A 417 -36.94 28.68 -27.74
N PHE A 418 -37.90 29.32 -27.06
CA PHE A 418 -38.69 30.42 -27.64
C PHE A 418 -37.82 31.64 -27.94
N ILE A 419 -36.78 31.81 -27.14
CA ILE A 419 -35.89 32.95 -27.19
C ILE A 419 -34.82 32.75 -28.29
N PRO A 420 -34.76 33.63 -29.31
CA PRO A 420 -33.76 33.50 -30.37
C PRO A 420 -32.36 33.87 -29.88
N ALA A 421 -31.36 33.08 -30.30
CA ALA A 421 -29.95 33.38 -30.07
C ALA A 421 -29.52 34.61 -30.91
N GLN A 422 -28.84 35.57 -30.29
CA GLN A 422 -28.37 36.81 -30.94
C GLN A 422 -26.89 36.76 -31.36
N GLY A 423 -26.27 35.57 -31.31
CA GLY A 423 -24.87 35.34 -31.64
C GLY A 423 -24.41 33.96 -31.15
N LEU A 424 -23.19 33.54 -31.54
CA LEU A 424 -22.64 32.24 -31.15
C LEU A 424 -22.31 32.16 -29.64
N LEU A 425 -21.87 33.28 -29.05
CA LEU A 425 -21.53 33.37 -27.62
C LEU A 425 -22.72 33.75 -26.73
N GLY A 426 -23.94 33.74 -27.28
CA GLY A 426 -25.15 34.13 -26.57
C GLY A 426 -25.35 35.65 -26.54
N ARG A 427 -26.06 36.13 -25.51
CA ARG A 427 -26.48 37.54 -25.39
C ARG A 427 -25.42 38.41 -24.71
N PRO A 428 -25.38 39.73 -25.00
CA PRO A 428 -24.57 40.68 -24.24
C PRO A 428 -25.06 40.70 -22.79
N GLY A 429 -24.30 40.09 -21.88
CA GLY A 429 -24.68 39.90 -20.47
C GLY A 429 -24.57 38.45 -19.98
N GLU A 430 -24.54 37.47 -20.88
CA GLU A 430 -24.24 36.07 -20.52
C GLU A 430 -22.74 35.89 -20.26
N LEU A 431 -22.39 35.00 -19.32
CA LEU A 431 -21.00 34.77 -18.88
C LEU A 431 -20.05 34.46 -20.06
N CYS A 432 -20.54 33.71 -21.07
CA CYS A 432 -19.74 33.40 -22.26
C CYS A 432 -19.38 34.65 -23.07
N ALA A 433 -20.31 35.58 -23.30
CA ALA A 433 -20.06 36.81 -24.03
C ALA A 433 -19.22 37.83 -23.23
N GLN A 434 -19.18 37.71 -21.90
CA GLN A 434 -18.33 38.55 -21.05
C GLN A 434 -16.87 38.12 -21.05
N HIS A 435 -16.62 36.80 -21.13
CA HIS A 435 -15.27 36.24 -20.99
C HIS A 435 -14.61 35.83 -22.31
N PHE A 436 -15.39 35.63 -23.37
CA PHE A 436 -14.86 35.21 -24.67
C PHE A 436 -15.18 36.24 -25.75
N THR A 437 -14.22 36.48 -26.62
CA THR A 437 -14.39 37.29 -27.83
C THR A 437 -14.00 36.46 -29.04
N LEU A 438 -14.87 36.41 -30.05
CA LEU A 438 -14.54 35.83 -31.35
C LEU A 438 -13.76 36.90 -32.14
N SER A 439 -12.45 36.71 -32.28
CA SER A 439 -11.56 37.56 -33.07
C SER A 439 -11.65 37.26 -34.55
#